data_AF-A0A5R2MUU7-F1
#
_entry.id   AF-A0A5R2MUU7-F1
#
_cell.length_a   1.000
_cell.length_b   1.000
_cell.length_c   1.000
_cell.angle_alpha   90.00
_cell.angle_beta   90.00
_cell.angle_gamma   90.00
#
_symmetry.space_group_name_H-M   'P 1'
#
loop_
_entity.id
_entity.type
_entity.pdbx_description
1 polymer ?
#
loop_
_entity_poly.entity_id
_entity_poly.type
_entity_poly.pdbx_seq_one_letter_code
_entity_poly.pdbx_strand_id
1 'polypeptide(L)' 'MMVGHGDDNNAVGGSVRHIPVLLGEVLEALAPAEGDIIIDGTFGAGG' A
#
# COMPACT_ATOMS: atom_id res chain seq x y z
N MET A 1 -20.73 -15.57 0.97
CA MET A 1 -19.91 -16.22 -0.08
C MET A 1 -19.47 -15.12 -1.04
N MET A 2 -18.20 -14.70 -0.97
CA MET A 2 -17.56 -13.91 -2.03
C MET A 2 -16.13 -14.42 -2.18
N VAL A 3 -15.97 -15.42 -3.04
CA VAL A 3 -14.69 -16.08 -3.29
C VAL A 3 -13.70 -15.03 -3.80
N GLY A 4 -12.72 -14.65 -2.98
CA GLY A 4 -11.58 -13.87 -3.43
C GLY A 4 -10.77 -14.75 -4.37
N HIS A 5 -10.76 -14.42 -5.66
CA HIS A 5 -9.91 -15.07 -6.63
C HIS A 5 -8.47 -14.65 -6.34
N GLY A 6 -7.80 -15.44 -5.51
CA GLY A 6 -6.35 -15.43 -5.42
C GLY A 6 -5.78 -16.13 -6.65
N ASP A 7 -5.59 -15.36 -7.72
CA ASP A 7 -4.67 -15.65 -8.81
C ASP A 7 -4.54 -14.40 -9.70
N ASP A 8 -3.48 -13.65 -9.44
CA ASP A 8 -2.59 -13.18 -10.48
C ASP A 8 -1.30 -12.65 -9.85
N ASN A 9 -0.21 -13.40 -10.04
CA ASN A 9 1.17 -12.96 -9.79
C ASN A 9 1.58 -11.83 -10.77
N ASN A 10 0.68 -10.89 -11.01
CA ASN A 10 0.72 -9.90 -12.06
C ASN A 10 -0.01 -8.62 -11.65
N ALA A 11 0.05 -8.24 -10.36
CA ALA A 11 -0.07 -6.84 -9.98
C ALA A 11 0.77 -6.02 -10.96
N VAL A 12 0.20 -4.97 -11.56
CA VAL A 12 0.72 -4.21 -12.71
C VAL A 12 2.14 -3.68 -12.46
N GLY A 13 3.14 -4.55 -12.60
CA GLY A 13 4.48 -4.36 -12.05
C GLY A 13 5.29 -5.64 -12.12
N GLY A 14 5.52 -6.17 -13.33
CA GLY A 14 6.47 -7.26 -13.50
C GLY A 14 7.86 -6.86 -12.99
N SER A 15 8.57 -7.79 -12.32
CA SER A 15 9.99 -7.81 -11.83
C SER A 15 10.66 -6.52 -11.30
N VAL A 16 9.99 -5.38 -11.33
CA VAL A 16 10.47 -4.04 -11.00
C VAL A 16 9.88 -3.66 -9.66
N ARG A 17 10.72 -3.15 -8.76
CA ARG A 17 10.30 -2.71 -7.42
C ARG A 17 9.20 -1.65 -7.55
N HIS A 18 8.06 -1.87 -6.90
CA HIS A 18 7.04 -0.84 -6.71
C HIS A 18 7.62 0.26 -5.82
N ILE A 19 7.57 1.50 -6.30
CA ILE A 19 8.02 2.69 -5.57
C ILE A 19 6.77 3.49 -5.20
N PRO A 20 6.45 3.68 -3.91
CA PRO A 20 5.30 4.46 -3.50
C PRO A 20 5.46 5.91 -3.93
N VAL A 21 4.42 6.44 -4.58
CA VAL A 21 4.40 7.81 -5.07
C VAL A 21 4.23 8.74 -3.87
N LEU A 22 5.08 9.78 -3.77
CA LEU A 22 5.02 10.81 -2.71
C LEU A 22 5.11 10.28 -1.28
N LEU A 23 5.86 9.19 -1.05
CA LEU A 23 5.99 8.62 0.30
C LEU A 23 6.48 9.65 1.33
N GLY A 24 7.43 10.51 0.97
CA GLY A 24 7.98 11.51 1.89
C GLY A 24 6.93 12.51 2.34
N GLU A 25 6.18 13.06 1.40
CA GLU A 25 5.11 14.03 1.66
C GLU A 25 3.95 13.40 2.44
N VAL A 26 3.62 12.13 2.17
CA VAL A 26 2.61 11.39 2.94
C VAL A 26 3.07 11.20 4.39
N LEU A 27 4.31 10.78 4.62
CA LEU A 27 4.85 10.61 5.97
C LEU A 27 4.94 11.94 6.72
N GLU A 28 5.31 13.03 6.05
CA GLU A 28 5.34 14.37 6.64
C GLU A 28 3.92 14.84 7.02
N ALA A 29 2.94 14.68 6.13
CA ALA A 29 1.57 15.10 6.38
C ALA A 29 0.86 14.25 7.43
N LEU A 30 1.12 12.94 7.44
CA LEU A 30 0.51 12.00 8.37
C LEU A 30 1.16 12.05 9.76
N ALA A 31 2.46 12.37 9.83
CA ALA A 31 3.26 12.48 11.05
C ALA A 31 2.99 11.33 12.07
N PRO A 32 3.11 10.06 11.64
CA PRO A 32 2.71 8.92 12.47
C PRO A 32 3.53 8.85 13.76
N ALA A 33 2.84 8.61 14.87
CA ALA A 33 3.45 8.44 16.19
C ALA A 33 3.16 7.05 16.78
N GLU A 34 3.91 6.69 17.82
CA GLU A 34 3.69 5.45 18.55
C GLU A 34 2.28 5.41 19.16
N GLY A 35 1.55 4.33 18.88
CA GLY A 35 0.20 4.14 19.38
C GLY A 35 -0.91 4.71 18.48
N ASP A 36 -0.56 5.41 17.39
CA ASP A 36 -1.55 5.87 16.42
C ASP A 36 -2.21 4.69 15.69
N ILE A 37 -3.50 4.83 15.43
CA ILE A 37 -4.26 3.90 14.58
C ILE A 37 -4.48 4.59 13.24
N ILE A 38 -3.85 4.04 12.20
CA ILE A 38 -3.90 4.58 10.83
C ILE A 38 -4.70 3.62 9.95
N ILE A 39 -5.55 4.19 9.11
CA ILE A 39 -6.33 3.44 8.12
C ILE A 39 -5.73 3.68 6.74
N ASP A 40 -5.29 2.62 6.09
CA ASP A 40 -4.98 2.65 4.67
C ASP A 40 -6.23 2.27 3.87
N GLY A 41 -6.86 3.27 3.25
CA GLY A 41 -8.04 3.06 2.40
C GLY A 41 -7.74 2.45 1.04
N THR A 42 -6.46 2.28 0.69
CA THR A 42 -5.99 1.93 -0.66
C THR A 42 -4.78 0.99 -0.65
N PHE A 43 -4.72 0.06 0.31
CA PHE A 43 -3.57 -0.83 0.61
C PHE A 43 -2.66 -1.22 -0.57
N GLY A 44 -3.22 -1.56 -1.73
CA GLY A 44 -2.44 -1.77 -2.96
C GLY A 44 -1.36 -2.83 -2.76
N ALA A 45 -0.09 -2.46 -2.99
CA ALA A 45 1.07 -3.33 -2.80
C ALA A 45 1.71 -3.22 -1.39
N GLY A 46 1.12 -2.45 -0.47
CA GLY A 46 1.60 -2.28 0.92
C GLY A 46 2.93 -1.53 1.04
N GLY A 47 3.15 -0.53 0.17
CA GLY A 47 4.36 0.28 0.14
C GLY A 47 4.26 1.55 0.97
#